data_AF-L0P979-F1
#
_entry.id   AF-L0P979-F1
#
_cell.length_a   1.000
_cell.length_b   1.000
_cell.length_c   1.000
_cell.angle_alpha   90.00
_cell.angle_beta   90.00
_cell.angle_gamma   90.00
#
_symmetry.space_group_name_H-M   'P 1'
#
loop_
_entity.id
_entity.type
_entity.pdbx_description
1 polymer ?
#
loop_
_entity_poly.entity_id
_entity_poly.type
_entity_poly.pdbx_seq_one_letter_code
_entity_poly.pdbx_strand_id
1 'polypeptide(L)'
;MNMFLKRCLFLSIIGAVGFYENIGVYAVPENKAKESLKLPDFKSTDVRNAKFVEQFTSDWQTRWTVSSALRLTDGNNTVFYDGEWKVEEPTVYKGINGDMGLVLKKQAAHHAISAKFSEPLNNKGKVLVVQYEVKLQNDLECGGAYLKLITESQEDIRFKDFSNQTPYTIVICWIKMYGLGVTGV
;
A
#
# COMPACT_ATOMS: atom_id res chain seq x y z
N MET A 1 33.67 20.05 5.37
CA MET A 1 33.40 19.35 4.09
C MET A 1 31.89 19.20 3.98
N ASN A 2 31.24 20.05 3.17
CA ASN A 2 29.79 20.25 3.23
C ASN A 2 29.10 19.46 2.12
N MET A 3 28.19 18.55 2.46
CA MET A 3 27.43 17.76 1.49
C MET A 3 25.95 18.17 1.55
N PHE A 4 25.48 18.80 0.46
CA PHE A 4 24.12 19.31 0.32
C PHE A 4 23.16 18.16 -0.05
N LEU A 5 22.20 17.85 0.82
CA LEU A 5 21.03 17.03 0.46
C LEU A 5 19.95 17.92 -0.15
N LYS A 6 19.87 17.90 -1.48
CA LYS A 6 18.71 18.30 -2.30
C LYS A 6 18.01 17.00 -2.72
N ARG A 7 16.71 16.90 -3.02
CA ARG A 7 15.41 17.57 -2.80
C ARG A 7 14.21 16.85 -3.57
N CYS A 8 13.69 15.65 -3.19
CA CYS A 8 12.26 15.19 -3.15
C CYS A 8 12.06 13.67 -2.86
N LEU A 9 10.96 13.23 -2.23
CA LEU A 9 10.68 11.80 -1.92
C LEU A 9 9.28 11.33 -2.32
N PHE A 10 9.10 10.02 -2.58
CA PHE A 10 7.82 9.42 -3.02
C PHE A 10 7.54 8.06 -2.36
N LEU A 11 6.26 7.67 -2.34
CA LEU A 11 5.73 6.44 -1.72
C LEU A 11 5.19 5.47 -2.77
N SER A 12 5.40 4.16 -2.63
CA SER A 12 4.85 3.16 -3.57
C SER A 12 4.54 1.79 -2.96
N ILE A 13 3.53 1.09 -3.49
CA ILE A 13 3.09 -0.28 -3.10
C ILE A 13 3.30 -1.26 -4.28
N ILE A 14 3.83 -2.46 -4.00
CA ILE A 14 3.95 -3.58 -4.97
C ILE A 14 3.42 -4.89 -4.36
N GLY A 15 2.68 -5.68 -5.15
CA GLY A 15 2.22 -7.04 -4.81
C GLY A 15 1.88 -7.89 -6.06
N ALA A 16 1.77 -9.21 -5.91
CA ALA A 16 1.29 -10.17 -6.92
C ALA A 16 0.48 -11.28 -6.23
N VAL A 17 -0.41 -12.00 -6.94
CA VAL A 17 -1.48 -12.82 -6.31
C VAL A 17 -1.87 -14.09 -7.11
N GLY A 18 -1.35 -15.26 -6.79
CA GLY A 18 -1.88 -16.53 -7.34
C GLY A 18 -3.01 -17.12 -6.49
N PHE A 19 -3.95 -17.86 -7.11
CA PHE A 19 -4.99 -18.66 -6.43
C PHE A 19 -5.29 -19.96 -7.20
N TYR A 20 -5.61 -21.03 -6.48
CA TYR A 20 -6.39 -22.18 -6.96
C TYR A 20 -7.35 -22.66 -5.88
N GLU A 21 -8.51 -23.18 -6.26
CA GLU A 21 -9.58 -23.55 -5.33
C GLU A 21 -9.17 -24.64 -4.33
N ASN A 22 -9.31 -24.36 -3.02
CA ASN A 22 -9.42 -25.41 -1.99
C ASN A 22 -10.45 -24.99 -0.93
N ILE A 23 -11.39 -25.90 -0.66
CA ILE A 23 -12.62 -25.62 0.09
C ILE A 23 -12.37 -25.90 1.59
N GLY A 24 -11.89 -24.90 2.33
CA GLY A 24 -11.69 -24.96 3.78
C GLY A 24 -12.90 -24.45 4.57
N VAL A 25 -13.79 -25.35 5.01
CA VAL A 25 -14.94 -24.97 5.84
C VAL A 25 -14.50 -24.74 7.29
N TYR A 26 -14.37 -23.46 7.68
CA TYR A 26 -14.24 -23.08 9.09
C TYR A 26 -15.62 -22.73 9.67
N ALA A 27 -16.05 -23.48 10.67
CA ALA A 27 -17.33 -23.27 11.33
C ALA A 27 -17.33 -21.95 12.13
N VAL A 28 -18.23 -21.04 11.78
CA VAL A 28 -18.54 -19.85 12.59
C VAL A 28 -19.62 -20.22 13.61
N PRO A 29 -19.41 -20.03 14.93
CA PRO A 29 -20.46 -20.31 15.91
C PRO A 29 -21.59 -19.28 15.81
N GLU A 30 -22.80 -19.75 15.55
CA GLU A 30 -24.00 -18.90 15.56
C GLU A 30 -24.36 -18.41 16.96
N ASN A 31 -25.09 -17.28 17.00
CA ASN A 31 -25.75 -16.67 18.16
C ASN A 31 -24.90 -15.76 19.08
N LYS A 32 -24.68 -14.54 18.61
CA LYS A 32 -25.10 -13.34 19.38
C LYS A 32 -25.98 -12.46 18.52
N ALA A 33 -27.00 -11.85 19.14
CA ALA A 33 -27.91 -10.93 18.47
C ALA A 33 -27.13 -9.79 17.80
N LYS A 34 -27.33 -9.62 16.49
CA LYS A 34 -26.65 -8.62 15.67
C LYS A 34 -27.26 -7.23 15.95
N GLU A 35 -26.89 -6.64 17.08
CA GLU A 35 -27.09 -5.22 17.31
C GLU A 35 -26.44 -4.46 16.14
N SER A 36 -27.23 -3.65 15.43
CA SER A 36 -26.78 -2.95 14.24
C SER A 36 -25.91 -1.77 14.64
N LEU A 37 -24.63 -2.06 14.88
CA LEU A 37 -23.58 -1.07 15.10
C LEU A 37 -23.66 0.01 14.02
N LYS A 38 -24.11 1.21 14.40
CA LYS A 38 -24.13 2.38 13.52
C LYS A 38 -22.69 2.86 13.36
N LEU A 39 -22.10 2.54 12.21
CA LEU A 39 -20.78 3.03 11.85
C LEU A 39 -20.84 4.56 11.69
N PRO A 40 -19.81 5.31 12.12
CA PRO A 40 -19.69 6.72 11.82
C PRO A 40 -19.44 6.95 10.32
N ASP A 41 -19.80 8.12 9.82
CA ASP A 41 -19.51 8.53 8.44
C ASP A 41 -18.11 9.14 8.32
N PHE A 42 -17.43 8.87 7.21
CA PHE A 42 -16.09 9.34 6.91
C PHE A 42 -16.01 10.87 6.88
N LYS A 43 -14.95 11.40 7.50
CA LYS A 43 -14.60 12.82 7.48
C LYS A 43 -13.11 12.94 7.24
N SER A 44 -12.75 13.58 6.13
CA SER A 44 -11.36 13.86 5.80
C SER A 44 -10.69 14.62 6.95
N THR A 45 -9.60 14.05 7.46
CA THR A 45 -8.87 14.56 8.61
C THR A 45 -7.57 15.23 8.17
N ASP A 46 -7.31 16.45 8.65
CA ASP A 46 -5.99 17.07 8.51
C ASP A 46 -5.06 16.60 9.65
N VAL A 47 -3.89 16.09 9.29
CA VAL A 47 -2.90 15.57 10.25
C VAL A 47 -1.79 16.60 10.39
N ARG A 48 -1.81 17.34 11.50
CA ARG A 48 -0.85 18.42 11.78
C ARG A 48 0.60 17.96 11.60
N ASN A 49 1.36 18.73 10.83
CA ASN A 49 2.77 18.48 10.48
C ASN A 49 3.05 17.21 9.65
N ALA A 50 2.02 16.50 9.15
CA ALA A 50 2.24 15.40 8.21
C ALA A 50 2.84 15.93 6.91
N LYS A 51 3.82 15.19 6.36
CA LYS A 51 4.44 15.51 5.06
C LYS A 51 3.69 14.91 3.87
N PHE A 52 2.85 13.90 4.13
CA PHE A 52 1.94 13.29 3.19
C PHE A 52 0.79 12.67 3.99
N VAL A 53 -0.43 12.83 3.51
CA VAL A 53 -1.63 12.18 4.03
C VAL A 53 -2.43 11.72 2.82
N GLU A 54 -2.81 10.45 2.79
CA GLU A 54 -3.72 9.92 1.78
C GLU A 54 -4.91 9.24 2.48
N GLN A 55 -6.11 9.58 2.00
CA GLN A 55 -7.41 9.08 2.49
C GLN A 55 -8.32 8.70 1.31
N PHE A 56 -7.72 8.55 0.11
CA PHE A 56 -8.34 8.15 -1.15
C PHE A 56 -9.63 8.91 -1.50
N THR A 57 -9.60 10.23 -1.29
CA THR A 57 -10.62 11.18 -1.77
C THR A 57 -10.77 11.10 -3.28
N SER A 58 -11.88 11.66 -3.80
CA SER A 58 -12.27 11.55 -5.23
C SER A 58 -11.22 12.01 -6.24
N ASP A 59 -10.28 12.85 -5.84
CA ASP A 59 -9.19 13.40 -6.65
C ASP A 59 -7.88 12.59 -6.57
N TRP A 60 -7.87 11.39 -5.96
CA TRP A 60 -6.66 10.54 -5.78
C TRP A 60 -5.85 10.30 -7.06
N GLN A 61 -6.50 10.20 -8.22
CA GLN A 61 -5.85 9.99 -9.53
C GLN A 61 -4.93 11.15 -9.94
N THR A 62 -5.07 12.33 -9.33
CA THR A 62 -4.15 13.46 -9.53
C THR A 62 -2.85 13.32 -8.73
N ARG A 63 -2.86 12.51 -7.66
CA ARG A 63 -1.73 12.30 -6.75
C ARG A 63 -0.94 11.02 -7.04
N TRP A 64 -1.62 9.98 -7.51
CA TRP A 64 -1.06 8.64 -7.74
C TRP A 64 -0.85 8.35 -9.22
N THR A 65 0.33 7.84 -9.56
CA THR A 65 0.67 7.32 -10.89
C THR A 65 0.86 5.81 -10.84
N VAL A 66 0.04 5.08 -11.60
CA VAL A 66 0.20 3.65 -11.86
C VAL A 66 1.42 3.43 -12.75
N SER A 67 2.23 2.42 -12.43
CA SER A 67 3.34 2.02 -13.29
C SER A 67 2.89 1.05 -14.37
N SER A 68 3.53 1.17 -15.53
CA SER A 68 3.52 0.26 -16.67
C SER A 68 4.93 -0.27 -16.96
N ALA A 69 5.77 -0.39 -15.94
CA ALA A 69 7.18 -0.76 -16.10
C ALA A 69 7.35 -2.15 -16.71
N LEU A 70 8.37 -2.30 -17.56
CA LEU A 70 8.84 -3.58 -18.07
C LEU A 70 10.12 -3.95 -17.35
N ARG A 71 10.16 -5.16 -16.78
CA ARG A 71 11.39 -5.73 -16.23
C ARG A 71 11.78 -6.99 -16.99
N LEU A 72 12.97 -6.97 -17.59
CA LEU A 72 13.63 -8.20 -18.03
C LEU A 72 14.15 -8.95 -16.79
N THR A 73 13.89 -10.26 -16.74
CA THR A 73 14.48 -11.18 -15.77
C THR A 73 15.55 -12.00 -16.49
N ASP A 74 16.64 -12.31 -15.79
CA ASP A 74 17.73 -13.12 -16.31
C ASP A 74 17.17 -14.46 -16.81
N GLY A 75 17.37 -14.76 -18.10
CA GLY A 75 16.77 -15.96 -18.74
C GLY A 75 15.49 -15.73 -19.54
N ASN A 76 15.30 -14.55 -20.16
CA ASN A 76 14.31 -14.29 -21.21
C ASN A 76 12.84 -14.07 -20.77
N ASN A 77 12.55 -14.03 -19.46
CA ASN A 77 11.20 -13.76 -18.95
C ASN A 77 11.00 -12.26 -18.68
N THR A 78 10.03 -11.64 -19.37
CA THR A 78 9.62 -10.24 -19.11
C THR A 78 8.51 -10.21 -18.06
N VAL A 79 8.75 -9.52 -16.96
CA VAL A 79 7.75 -9.23 -15.93
C VAL A 79 7.15 -7.85 -16.22
N PHE A 80 5.83 -7.81 -16.35
CA PHE A 80 5.07 -6.60 -16.60
C PHE A 80 4.48 -6.09 -15.28
N TYR A 81 4.57 -4.80 -15.02
CA TYR A 81 3.73 -4.15 -14.01
C TYR A 81 2.40 -3.80 -14.66
N ASP A 82 1.49 -4.77 -14.66
CA ASP A 82 0.21 -4.76 -15.37
C ASP A 82 -0.99 -4.83 -14.42
N GLY A 83 -0.77 -4.55 -13.13
CA GLY A 83 -1.77 -4.58 -12.07
C GLY A 83 -2.77 -3.43 -12.12
N GLU A 84 -4.04 -3.76 -11.93
CA GLU A 84 -5.16 -2.81 -11.92
C GLU A 84 -5.51 -2.34 -10.51
N TRP A 85 -5.76 -1.03 -10.38
CA TRP A 85 -6.07 -0.35 -9.14
C TRP A 85 -7.45 0.32 -9.19
N LYS A 86 -8.20 0.25 -8.10
CA LYS A 86 -9.47 0.97 -7.93
C LYS A 86 -9.57 1.51 -6.51
N VAL A 87 -10.24 2.65 -6.35
CA VAL A 87 -10.62 3.17 -5.03
C VAL A 87 -12.08 2.80 -4.74
N GLU A 88 -12.31 2.06 -3.66
CA GLU A 88 -13.63 1.55 -3.24
C GLU A 88 -13.70 1.31 -1.73
N GLU A 89 -14.90 1.24 -1.16
CA GLU A 89 -15.08 0.87 0.25
C GLU A 89 -14.62 -0.59 0.50
N PRO A 90 -14.01 -0.90 1.66
CA PRO A 90 -13.70 -2.28 2.02
C PRO A 90 -14.99 -3.09 2.21
N THR A 91 -15.05 -4.33 1.72
CA THR A 91 -16.18 -5.24 1.93
C THR A 91 -16.17 -5.90 3.31
N VAL A 92 -14.98 -6.14 3.88
CA VAL A 92 -14.76 -6.71 5.21
C VAL A 92 -14.08 -5.69 6.14
N TYR A 93 -14.31 -5.83 7.45
CA TYR A 93 -13.83 -4.88 8.47
C TYR A 93 -14.26 -3.42 8.22
N LYS A 94 -15.48 -3.21 7.72
CA LYS A 94 -16.11 -1.87 7.63
C LYS A 94 -16.23 -1.25 9.03
N GLY A 95 -15.43 -0.23 9.30
CA GLY A 95 -15.47 0.55 10.54
C GLY A 95 -16.06 1.94 10.40
N ILE A 96 -16.11 2.49 9.19
CA ILE A 96 -16.55 3.85 8.87
C ILE A 96 -17.25 3.81 7.49
N ASN A 97 -18.39 4.48 7.32
CA ASN A 97 -19.08 4.58 6.03
C ASN A 97 -18.35 5.59 5.12
N GLY A 98 -18.13 5.28 3.85
CA GLY A 98 -17.39 6.16 2.93
C GLY A 98 -15.87 6.21 3.16
N ASP A 99 -15.32 5.33 4.01
CA ASP A 99 -13.86 5.13 4.12
C ASP A 99 -13.37 4.35 2.91
N MET A 100 -12.90 5.09 1.90
CA MET A 100 -12.45 4.53 0.62
C MET A 100 -10.99 4.08 0.73
N GLY A 101 -10.70 2.87 0.27
CA GLY A 101 -9.36 2.30 0.20
C GLY A 101 -8.89 2.09 -1.23
N LEU A 102 -7.57 2.10 -1.44
CA LEU A 102 -6.96 1.68 -2.69
C LEU A 102 -6.84 0.15 -2.75
N VAL A 103 -7.52 -0.46 -3.72
CA VAL A 103 -7.71 -1.91 -3.85
C VAL A 103 -7.08 -2.43 -5.14
N LEU A 104 -6.32 -3.53 -5.02
CA LEU A 104 -5.75 -4.29 -6.12
C LEU A 104 -6.88 -5.13 -6.74
N LYS A 105 -7.16 -4.96 -8.04
CA LYS A 105 -8.28 -5.66 -8.72
C LYS A 105 -7.86 -6.88 -9.53
N LYS A 106 -6.65 -6.85 -10.09
CA LYS A 106 -6.14 -7.92 -10.96
C LYS A 106 -5.34 -8.97 -10.19
N GLN A 107 -5.73 -10.23 -10.31
CA GLN A 107 -4.98 -11.36 -9.78
C GLN A 107 -3.75 -11.66 -10.65
N ALA A 108 -2.74 -12.30 -10.06
CA ALA A 108 -1.47 -12.77 -10.63
C ALA A 108 -0.57 -11.71 -11.30
N ALA A 109 -1.00 -10.45 -11.32
CA ALA A 109 -0.30 -9.31 -11.89
C ALA A 109 0.70 -8.69 -10.90
N HIS A 110 1.77 -8.08 -11.41
CA HIS A 110 2.61 -7.21 -10.57
C HIS A 110 2.00 -5.82 -10.48
N HIS A 111 1.54 -5.47 -9.29
CA HIS A 111 1.00 -4.15 -8.98
C HIS A 111 2.15 -3.18 -8.71
N ALA A 112 2.04 -1.95 -9.19
CA ALA A 112 2.91 -0.84 -8.83
C ALA A 112 2.18 0.49 -8.99
N ILE A 113 2.19 1.33 -7.96
CA ILE A 113 1.59 2.66 -7.97
C ILE A 113 2.37 3.57 -7.03
N SER A 114 2.62 4.81 -7.44
CA SER A 114 3.49 5.74 -6.71
C SER A 114 2.88 7.13 -6.57
N ALA A 115 3.15 7.83 -5.45
CA ALA A 115 2.51 9.10 -5.11
C ALA A 115 3.43 10.32 -5.04
N LYS A 116 2.95 11.39 -5.72
CA LYS A 116 3.46 12.76 -5.89
C LYS A 116 3.59 13.62 -4.62
N PHE A 117 4.52 13.38 -3.69
CA PHE A 117 4.76 14.33 -2.58
C PHE A 117 5.20 15.70 -3.12
N SER A 118 4.95 16.77 -2.35
CA SER A 118 5.39 18.13 -2.70
C SER A 118 6.86 18.41 -2.40
N GLU A 119 7.43 17.71 -1.41
CA GLU A 119 8.73 18.05 -0.82
C GLU A 119 9.55 16.80 -0.44
N PRO A 120 10.86 16.96 -0.20
CA PRO A 120 11.74 15.91 0.28
C PRO A 120 11.48 15.65 1.75
N LEU A 121 11.27 14.38 2.10
CA LEU A 121 11.26 13.94 3.48
C LEU A 121 12.69 13.96 4.04
N ASN A 122 13.04 15.02 4.77
CA ASN A 122 14.29 15.10 5.54
C ASN A 122 14.00 14.94 7.04
N ASN A 123 14.37 13.78 7.58
CA ASN A 123 14.24 13.43 9.00
C ASN A 123 15.56 13.59 9.79
N LYS A 124 16.59 14.28 9.27
CA LYS A 124 17.84 14.46 10.01
C LYS A 124 17.58 15.20 11.32
N GLY A 125 17.88 14.55 12.45
CA GLY A 125 17.61 15.08 13.79
C GLY A 125 16.13 15.09 14.19
N LYS A 126 15.27 14.33 13.50
CA LYS A 126 13.83 14.22 13.75
C LYS A 126 13.40 12.74 13.69
N VAL A 127 12.36 12.39 14.44
CA VAL A 127 11.73 11.07 14.31
C VAL A 127 10.96 11.02 12.99
N LEU A 128 11.15 9.93 12.24
CA LEU A 128 10.30 9.59 11.10
C LEU A 128 9.20 8.64 11.58
N VAL A 129 7.94 9.05 11.41
CA VAL A 129 6.77 8.19 11.58
C VAL A 129 6.18 7.93 10.20
N VAL A 130 5.92 6.66 9.90
CA VAL A 130 5.14 6.25 8.72
C VAL A 130 4.08 5.26 9.22
N GLN A 131 2.83 5.54 8.91
CA GLN A 131 1.68 4.72 9.26
C GLN A 131 0.84 4.48 8.02
N TYR A 132 0.32 3.27 7.89
CA TYR A 132 -0.58 2.86 6.82
C TYR A 132 -1.41 1.67 7.30
N GLU A 133 -2.57 1.48 6.67
CA GLU A 133 -3.44 0.34 6.93
C GLU A 133 -3.44 -0.60 5.73
N VAL A 134 -3.47 -1.90 6.00
CA VAL A 134 -3.69 -2.94 5.00
C VAL A 134 -4.87 -3.78 5.49
N LYS A 135 -5.99 -3.73 4.76
CA LYS A 135 -7.20 -4.50 5.06
C LYS A 135 -7.30 -5.60 4.00
N LEU A 136 -6.86 -6.82 4.32
CA LEU A 136 -7.00 -7.97 3.40
C LEU A 136 -8.49 -8.25 3.19
N GLN A 137 -8.98 -7.98 1.98
CA GLN A 137 -10.41 -8.12 1.64
C GLN A 137 -10.81 -9.56 1.30
N ASN A 138 -9.83 -10.34 0.85
CA ASN A 138 -9.88 -11.78 0.62
C ASN A 138 -8.58 -12.37 1.19
N ASP A 139 -8.51 -13.69 1.32
CA ASP A 139 -7.27 -14.38 1.71
C ASP A 139 -6.11 -14.10 0.75
N LEU A 140 -4.88 -14.15 1.27
CA LEU A 140 -3.66 -13.86 0.51
C LEU A 140 -2.68 -15.03 0.62
N GLU A 141 -2.77 -15.97 -0.33
CA GLU A 141 -1.95 -17.19 -0.37
C GLU A 141 -0.47 -16.89 -0.64
N CYS A 142 -0.21 -16.20 -1.76
CA CYS A 142 1.13 -15.83 -2.19
C CYS A 142 1.13 -14.39 -2.70
N GLY A 143 1.58 -13.48 -1.83
CA GLY A 143 1.68 -12.06 -2.12
C GLY A 143 2.19 -11.27 -0.91
N GLY A 144 2.32 -9.96 -1.08
CA GLY A 144 2.69 -9.04 0.00
C GLY A 144 2.21 -7.63 -0.30
N ALA A 145 1.91 -6.88 0.75
CA ALA A 145 1.59 -5.46 0.69
C ALA A 145 2.61 -4.71 1.55
N TYR A 146 3.57 -4.06 0.89
CA TYR A 146 4.62 -3.28 1.53
C TYR A 146 4.73 -1.90 0.91
N LEU A 147 5.20 -0.93 1.69
CA LEU A 147 5.51 0.41 1.20
C LEU A 147 7.01 0.55 0.95
N LYS A 148 7.36 1.25 -0.14
CA LYS A 148 8.73 1.72 -0.39
C LYS A 148 8.77 3.24 -0.33
N LEU A 149 9.69 3.78 0.47
CA LEU A 149 10.11 5.17 0.39
C LEU A 149 11.28 5.27 -0.58
N ILE A 150 11.02 5.93 -1.70
CA ILE A 150 11.91 5.93 -2.86
C ILE A 150 13.05 6.92 -2.65
N THR A 151 14.27 6.47 -2.95
CA THR A 151 15.44 7.34 -2.92
C THR A 151 15.34 8.29 -4.09
N GLU A 152 15.58 9.56 -3.82
CA GLU A 152 15.62 10.58 -4.84
C GLU A 152 16.71 10.34 -5.89
N SER A 153 16.37 10.57 -7.16
CA SER A 153 17.33 10.71 -8.26
C SER A 153 17.29 12.12 -8.85
N GLN A 154 18.42 12.55 -9.43
CA GLN A 154 18.52 13.82 -10.16
C GLN A 154 17.80 13.79 -11.51
N GLU A 155 17.63 12.60 -12.08
CA GLU A 155 16.71 12.33 -13.18
C GLU A 155 15.30 12.19 -12.60
N ASP A 156 14.29 12.80 -13.24
CA ASP A 156 12.88 12.55 -12.88
C ASP A 156 12.62 11.04 -13.03
N ILE A 157 12.39 10.35 -11.90
CA ILE A 157 11.91 8.97 -11.90
C ILE A 157 10.62 8.98 -12.72
N ARG A 158 10.66 8.40 -13.91
CA ARG A 158 9.46 8.25 -14.74
C ARG A 158 8.53 7.34 -13.94
N PHE A 159 7.52 7.90 -13.28
CA PHE A 159 6.64 7.14 -12.37
C PHE A 159 5.92 5.99 -13.07
N LYS A 160 5.75 6.10 -14.39
CA LYS A 160 5.28 5.03 -15.27
C LYS A 160 6.25 3.84 -15.35
N ASP A 161 7.54 4.02 -15.08
CA ASP A 161 8.58 2.99 -15.09
C ASP A 161 8.99 2.54 -13.66
N PHE A 162 8.19 2.88 -12.65
CA PHE A 162 8.45 2.49 -11.27
C PHE A 162 8.42 0.95 -11.09
N SER A 163 9.50 0.38 -10.56
CA SER A 163 9.62 -1.08 -10.42
C SER A 163 10.27 -1.50 -9.10
N ASN A 164 10.36 -2.80 -8.87
CA ASN A 164 11.07 -3.35 -7.71
C ASN A 164 12.58 -3.04 -7.68
N GLN A 165 13.20 -2.68 -8.81
CA GLN A 165 14.59 -2.24 -8.93
C GLN A 165 14.78 -0.74 -8.66
N THR A 166 13.73 0.08 -8.65
CA THR A 166 13.84 1.51 -8.38
C THR A 166 14.50 1.74 -7.01
N PRO A 167 15.59 2.55 -6.91
CA PRO A 167 16.31 2.78 -5.67
C PRO A 167 15.40 3.27 -4.55
N TYR A 168 15.50 2.66 -3.37
CA TYR A 168 14.69 3.00 -2.20
C TYR A 168 15.58 3.19 -0.97
N THR A 169 15.13 4.03 -0.03
CA THR A 169 15.84 4.28 1.23
C THR A 169 15.28 3.40 2.35
N ILE A 170 13.96 3.19 2.37
CA ILE A 170 13.27 2.38 3.39
C ILE A 170 12.21 1.51 2.71
N VAL A 171 12.16 0.23 3.06
CA VAL A 171 10.99 -0.63 2.81
C VAL A 171 10.30 -0.89 4.14
N ILE A 172 9.00 -0.64 4.19
CA ILE A 172 8.15 -0.95 5.33
C ILE A 172 7.32 -2.14 4.89
N CYS A 173 7.77 -3.33 5.26
CA CYS A 173 6.97 -4.53 5.09
C CYS A 173 5.92 -4.57 6.19
N TRP A 174 4.68 -4.93 5.85
CA TRP A 174 3.71 -5.28 6.88
C TRP A 174 4.24 -6.55 7.54
N ILE A 175 4.54 -6.48 8.84
CA ILE A 175 5.05 -7.64 9.58
C ILE A 175 4.03 -8.75 9.38
N LYS A 176 4.47 -9.88 8.83
CA LYS A 176 3.63 -11.07 8.72
C LYS A 176 3.17 -11.41 10.13
N MET A 177 1.89 -11.14 10.42
CA MET A 177 1.23 -11.59 11.64
C MET A 177 1.11 -13.11 11.57
N TYR A 178 2.24 -13.80 11.80
CA TYR A 178 2.20 -15.10 12.44
C TYR A 178 1.36 -14.92 13.69
N GLY A 179 0.28 -15.69 13.82
CA GLY A 179 -0.67 -15.53 14.90
C GLY A 179 0.05 -15.59 16.24
N LEU A 180 0.23 -14.43 16.88
CA LEU A 180 0.72 -14.32 18.24
C LEU A 180 -0.41 -14.80 19.15
N GLY A 181 -0.50 -16.13 19.26
CA GLY A 181 -1.19 -16.77 20.36
C GLY A 181 -0.60 -16.21 21.64
N VAL A 182 -1.43 -15.52 22.41
CA VAL A 182 -1.02 -14.86 23.64
C VAL A 182 -0.84 -15.93 24.73
N THR A 183 0.31 -16.61 24.73
CA THR A 183 0.76 -17.39 25.87
C THR A 183 1.44 -16.45 26.84
N GLY A 184 0.66 -15.88 27.75
CA GLY A 184 1.21 -15.06 28.83
C GLY A 184 1.96 -15.91 29.85
N VAL A 185 3.11 -15.39 30.30
CA VAL A 185 3.53 -15.37 31.71
C VAL A 185 4.19 -14.02 31.96
#